data_AF-A0A421DPQ2-F1
#
_entry.id   AF-A0A421DPQ2-F1
#
_cell.length_a   1.000
_cell.length_b   1.000
_cell.length_c   1.000
_cell.angle_alpha   90.00
_cell.angle_beta   90.00
_cell.angle_gamma   90.00
#
_symmetry.space_group_name_H-M   'P 1'
#
loop_
_entity.id
_entity.type
_entity.pdbx_description
1 polymer ?
#
loop_
_entity_poly.entity_id
_entity_poly.type
_entity_poly.pdbx_seq_one_letter_code
_entity_poly.pdbx_strand_id
1 'polypeptide(L)'
;MSAFDYINQYYGVSACIGRRVIAYGQPGTIVRDFGNYIGIVLDSVPHADPERYHPTDGIEYGDVIDYTPPKINARQAKAKCNYQEYQDADYGHDFAEWLGINAPCVEYNGHGECRMYRYGNYRDSSVYGEWCKTKKDAKASYKEALKKYRAA
;
A
#
# COMPACT_ATOMS: atom_id res chain seq x y z
N MET A 1 -5.62 -31.40 -8.01
CA MET A 1 -6.60 -30.83 -7.08
C MET A 1 -6.87 -29.41 -7.53
N SER A 2 -8.13 -29.11 -7.83
CA SER A 2 -8.55 -27.75 -8.15
C SER A 2 -8.44 -26.87 -6.89
N ALA A 3 -8.30 -25.56 -7.09
CA ALA A 3 -8.40 -24.63 -5.98
C ALA A 3 -9.73 -24.86 -5.26
N PHE A 4 -9.74 -24.83 -3.92
CA PHE A 4 -10.90 -25.09 -3.06
C PHE A 4 -11.41 -26.55 -2.97
N ASP A 5 -10.79 -27.54 -3.61
CA ASP A 5 -11.20 -28.96 -3.50
C ASP A 5 -11.33 -29.42 -2.05
N TYR A 6 -10.33 -29.09 -1.23
CA TYR A 6 -10.31 -29.44 0.19
C TYR A 6 -11.47 -28.78 0.95
N ILE A 7 -11.69 -27.48 0.72
CA ILE A 7 -12.74 -26.70 1.40
C ILE A 7 -14.12 -27.25 1.04
N ASN A 8 -14.35 -27.52 -0.25
CA ASN A 8 -15.63 -28.02 -0.74
C ASN A 8 -15.92 -29.42 -0.19
N GLN A 9 -14.90 -30.28 -0.08
CA GLN A 9 -15.06 -31.63 0.50
C GLN A 9 -15.22 -31.62 2.02
N TYR A 10 -14.41 -30.83 2.72
CA TYR A 10 -14.36 -30.81 4.19
C TYR A 10 -15.53 -30.06 4.82
N TYR A 11 -15.87 -28.89 4.27
CA TYR A 11 -16.95 -28.03 4.80
C TYR A 11 -18.28 -28.19 4.06
N GLY A 12 -18.31 -28.91 2.94
CA GLY A 12 -19.55 -29.11 2.14
C GLY A 12 -20.05 -27.83 1.46
N VAL A 13 -19.16 -26.85 1.22
CA VAL A 13 -19.49 -25.57 0.60
C VAL A 13 -19.22 -25.59 -0.92
N SER A 14 -19.67 -24.55 -1.61
CA SER A 14 -19.45 -24.37 -3.05
C SER A 14 -18.48 -23.22 -3.33
N ALA A 15 -17.30 -23.23 -2.72
CA ALA A 15 -16.29 -22.20 -2.94
C ALA A 15 -15.63 -22.36 -4.33
N CYS A 16 -15.58 -21.27 -5.10
CA CYS A 16 -14.82 -21.17 -6.34
C CYS A 16 -14.39 -19.72 -6.60
N ILE A 17 -13.35 -19.54 -7.40
CA ILE A 17 -12.90 -18.20 -7.83
C ILE A 17 -14.04 -17.51 -8.58
N GLY A 18 -14.28 -16.23 -8.27
CA GLY A 18 -15.32 -15.43 -8.89
C GLY A 18 -16.71 -15.61 -8.29
N ARG A 19 -16.88 -16.44 -7.25
CA ARG A 19 -18.16 -16.53 -6.55
C ARG A 19 -18.41 -15.32 -5.65
N ARG A 20 -19.58 -14.73 -5.81
CA ARG A 20 -20.11 -13.67 -4.95
C ARG A 20 -20.49 -14.24 -3.61
N VAL A 21 -20.17 -13.49 -2.57
CA VAL A 21 -20.45 -13.85 -1.19
C VAL A 21 -20.86 -12.63 -0.39
N ILE A 22 -21.67 -12.84 0.65
CA ILE A 22 -21.89 -11.85 1.71
C ILE A 22 -21.12 -12.36 2.93
N ALA A 23 -20.03 -11.67 3.28
CA ALA A 23 -19.18 -11.98 4.42
C ALA A 23 -19.50 -11.03 5.58
N TYR A 24 -20.04 -11.55 6.68
CA TYR A 24 -20.48 -10.77 7.85
C TYR A 24 -21.33 -9.54 7.47
N GLY A 25 -22.26 -9.72 6.54
CA GLY A 25 -23.15 -8.65 6.05
C GLY A 25 -22.52 -7.72 5.00
N GLN A 26 -21.27 -7.95 4.59
CA GLN A 26 -20.58 -7.16 3.57
C GLN A 26 -20.43 -7.95 2.26
N PRO A 27 -20.83 -7.38 1.11
CA PRO A 27 -20.67 -8.04 -0.19
C PRO A 27 -19.20 -8.12 -0.61
N GLY A 28 -18.81 -9.26 -1.17
CA GLY A 28 -17.46 -9.50 -1.68
C GLY A 28 -17.40 -10.64 -2.70
N THR A 29 -16.19 -10.93 -3.17
CA THR A 29 -15.92 -11.96 -4.17
C THR A 29 -14.79 -12.87 -3.71
N ILE A 30 -14.95 -14.18 -3.87
CA ILE A 30 -13.87 -15.15 -3.62
C ILE A 30 -12.83 -15.05 -4.75
N VAL A 31 -11.57 -14.83 -4.39
CA VAL A 31 -10.49 -14.60 -5.36
C VAL A 31 -9.26 -15.47 -5.13
N ARG A 32 -9.11 -16.08 -3.93
CA ARG A 32 -7.93 -16.87 -3.58
C ARG A 32 -8.26 -18.01 -2.62
N ASP A 33 -7.53 -19.11 -2.75
CA ASP A 33 -7.56 -20.24 -1.83
C ASP A 33 -6.47 -20.07 -0.74
N PHE A 34 -6.84 -20.24 0.52
CA PHE A 34 -5.94 -20.21 1.68
C PHE A 34 -5.99 -21.54 2.48
N GLY A 35 -6.36 -22.66 1.85
CA GLY A 35 -6.35 -23.98 2.47
C GLY A 35 -7.61 -24.24 3.31
N ASN A 36 -7.60 -23.92 4.60
CA ASN A 36 -8.81 -24.01 5.46
C ASN A 36 -9.70 -22.76 5.35
N TYR A 37 -9.23 -21.71 4.68
CA TYR A 37 -9.89 -20.42 4.59
C TYR A 37 -10.12 -20.02 3.13
N ILE A 38 -11.16 -19.23 2.88
CA ILE A 38 -11.41 -18.60 1.58
C ILE A 38 -10.91 -17.15 1.60
N GLY A 39 -10.27 -16.74 0.51
CA GLY A 39 -9.79 -15.38 0.31
C GLY A 39 -10.85 -14.53 -0.38
N ILE A 40 -11.46 -13.61 0.37
CA ILE A 40 -12.53 -12.73 -0.14
C ILE A 40 -11.99 -11.31 -0.29
N VAL A 41 -12.29 -10.67 -1.42
CA VAL A 41 -12.12 -9.22 -1.60
C VAL A 41 -13.50 -8.57 -1.47
N LEU A 42 -13.63 -7.66 -0.50
CA LEU A 42 -14.85 -6.91 -0.26
C LEU A 42 -15.02 -5.80 -1.30
N ASP A 43 -16.27 -5.52 -1.66
CA ASP A 43 -16.59 -4.47 -2.64
C ASP A 43 -16.32 -3.06 -2.11
N SER A 44 -16.31 -2.88 -0.79
CA SER A 44 -15.94 -1.63 -0.13
C SER A 44 -14.48 -1.26 -0.37
N VAL A 45 -13.61 -2.26 -0.56
CA VAL A 45 -12.15 -2.11 -0.73
C VAL A 45 -11.63 -3.02 -1.86
N PRO A 46 -12.02 -2.77 -3.13
CA PRO A 46 -11.80 -3.71 -4.23
C PRO A 46 -10.33 -3.92 -4.61
N HIS A 47 -9.42 -3.06 -4.11
CA HIS A 47 -7.97 -3.14 -4.34
C HIS A 47 -7.19 -3.68 -3.13
N ALA A 48 -7.88 -4.03 -2.05
CA ALA A 48 -7.26 -4.65 -0.89
C ALA A 48 -6.74 -6.05 -1.22
N ASP A 49 -5.79 -6.52 -0.42
CA ASP A 49 -5.45 -7.94 -0.47
C ASP A 49 -6.64 -8.80 -0.01
N PRO A 50 -6.78 -10.01 -0.55
CA PRO A 50 -7.84 -10.91 -0.14
C PRO A 50 -7.69 -11.28 1.33
N GLU A 51 -8.71 -10.97 2.13
CA GLU A 51 -8.74 -11.32 3.55
C GLU A 51 -9.19 -12.77 3.75
N ARG A 52 -8.75 -13.39 4.84
CA ARG A 52 -9.05 -14.79 5.16
C ARG A 52 -10.38 -14.87 5.90
N TYR A 53 -11.33 -15.59 5.33
CA TYR A 53 -12.61 -15.87 5.96
C TYR A 53 -12.82 -17.37 6.13
N HIS A 54 -13.48 -17.75 7.23
CA HIS A 54 -13.83 -19.15 7.45
C HIS A 54 -14.97 -19.53 6.49
N PRO A 55 -14.90 -20.68 5.77
CA PRO A 55 -15.85 -20.99 4.71
C PRO A 55 -17.32 -21.11 5.17
N THR A 56 -17.56 -21.35 6.46
CA THR A 56 -18.90 -21.58 7.02
C THR A 56 -19.36 -20.51 8.03
N ASP A 57 -18.48 -19.59 8.45
CA ASP A 57 -18.83 -18.63 9.50
C ASP A 57 -19.17 -17.27 8.90
N GLY A 58 -20.45 -16.90 8.98
CA GLY A 58 -20.94 -15.61 8.48
C GLY A 58 -20.82 -15.42 6.97
N ILE A 59 -20.73 -16.51 6.19
CA ILE A 59 -20.61 -16.48 4.73
C ILE A 59 -21.90 -16.97 4.08
N GLU A 60 -22.49 -16.14 3.23
CA GLU A 60 -23.57 -16.53 2.33
C GLU A 60 -23.03 -16.61 0.91
N TYR A 61 -23.21 -17.77 0.25
CA TYR A 61 -22.72 -17.99 -1.11
C TYR A 61 -23.80 -17.63 -2.13
N GLY A 62 -23.43 -16.83 -3.12
CA GLY A 62 -24.29 -16.43 -4.22
C GLY A 62 -23.78 -16.91 -5.59
N ASP A 63 -24.04 -16.09 -6.60
CA ASP A 63 -23.76 -16.41 -8.00
C ASP A 63 -22.26 -16.37 -8.33
N VAL A 64 -21.88 -17.10 -9.38
CA VAL A 64 -20.53 -17.04 -9.94
C VAL A 64 -20.49 -15.92 -10.98
N ILE A 65 -19.58 -14.97 -10.78
CA ILE A 65 -19.28 -13.91 -11.74
C ILE A 65 -17.91 -14.13 -12.38
N ASP A 66 -17.72 -13.59 -13.57
CA ASP A 66 -16.40 -13.53 -14.19
C ASP A 66 -15.57 -12.45 -13.49
N TYR A 67 -14.76 -12.87 -12.51
CA TYR A 67 -13.92 -11.96 -11.74
C TYR A 67 -12.65 -11.63 -12.51
N THR A 68 -12.52 -10.36 -12.89
CA THR A 68 -11.26 -9.80 -13.37
C THR A 68 -10.57 -9.06 -12.23
N PRO A 69 -9.37 -9.50 -11.77
CA PRO A 69 -8.61 -8.76 -10.78
C PRO A 69 -8.39 -7.31 -11.23
N PRO A 70 -8.37 -6.34 -10.31
CA PRO A 70 -8.07 -4.97 -10.66
C PRO A 70 -6.72 -4.89 -11.38
N LYS A 71 -6.71 -4.28 -12.57
CA LYS A 71 -5.49 -4.04 -13.34
C LYS A 71 -4.65 -2.99 -12.62
N ILE A 72 -3.80 -3.42 -11.70
CA ILE A 72 -2.75 -2.56 -11.16
C ILE A 72 -1.66 -2.41 -12.22
N ASN A 73 -1.16 -1.19 -12.40
CA ASN A 73 -0.04 -0.97 -13.30
C ASN A 73 1.27 -1.49 -12.66
N ALA A 74 2.30 -1.73 -13.49
CA ALA A 74 3.57 -2.27 -13.01
C ALA A 74 4.21 -1.42 -11.91
N ARG A 75 4.01 -0.10 -11.93
CA ARG A 75 4.50 0.82 -10.89
C ARG A 75 3.79 0.60 -9.55
N GLN A 76 2.47 0.41 -9.56
CA GLN A 76 1.67 0.11 -8.37
C GLN A 76 2.02 -1.26 -7.80
N ALA A 77 2.19 -2.27 -8.66
CA ALA A 77 2.65 -3.60 -8.24
C ALA A 77 4.02 -3.50 -7.53
N LYS A 78 5.00 -2.80 -8.13
CA LYS A 78 6.31 -2.58 -7.51
C LYS A 78 6.21 -1.82 -6.19
N ALA A 79 5.39 -0.77 -6.11
CA ALA A 79 5.21 -0.02 -4.87
C ALA A 79 4.64 -0.89 -3.74
N LYS A 80 3.72 -1.81 -4.06
CA LYS A 80 3.14 -2.76 -3.11
C LYS A 80 4.17 -3.77 -2.63
N CYS A 81 4.96 -4.36 -3.53
CA CYS A 81 6.05 -5.26 -3.17
C CYS A 81 7.08 -4.56 -2.27
N ASN A 82 7.53 -3.36 -2.63
CA ASN A 82 8.49 -2.60 -1.82
C ASN A 82 7.99 -2.34 -0.39
N TYR A 83 6.70 -2.06 -0.22
CA TYR A 83 6.11 -1.82 1.10
C TYR A 83 5.98 -3.12 1.91
N GLN A 84 5.60 -4.22 1.26
CA GLN A 84 5.55 -5.52 1.92
C GLN A 84 6.95 -5.96 2.38
N GLU A 85 7.96 -5.84 1.53
CA GLU A 85 9.35 -6.16 1.89
C GLU A 85 9.85 -5.30 3.06
N TYR A 86 9.46 -4.02 3.12
CA TYR A 86 9.77 -3.15 4.26
C TYR A 86 9.14 -3.66 5.57
N GLN A 87 7.86 -4.09 5.52
CA GLN A 87 7.16 -4.66 6.68
C GLN A 87 7.79 -5.98 7.14
N ASP A 88 8.20 -6.83 6.19
CA ASP A 88 8.78 -8.13 6.46
C ASP A 88 10.23 -8.04 6.97
N ALA A 89 10.95 -6.97 6.64
CA ALA A 89 12.37 -6.79 6.97
C ALA A 89 12.65 -6.44 8.44
N ASP A 90 11.62 -6.13 9.25
CA ASP A 90 11.75 -5.62 10.63
C ASP A 90 12.83 -4.53 10.75
N TYR A 91 12.85 -3.64 9.75
CA TYR A 91 13.92 -2.69 9.53
C TYR A 91 13.67 -1.41 10.34
N GLY A 92 14.56 -1.09 11.28
CA GLY A 92 14.40 0.03 12.23
C GLY A 92 14.51 1.46 11.65
N HIS A 93 14.42 1.61 10.33
CA HIS A 93 14.57 2.87 9.60
C HIS A 93 13.25 3.30 8.93
N ASP A 94 13.18 4.57 8.49
CA ASP A 94 11.98 5.09 7.81
C ASP A 94 11.80 4.50 6.41
N PHE A 95 10.55 4.42 5.94
CA PHE A 95 10.23 3.90 4.62
C PHE A 95 10.87 4.70 3.47
N ALA A 96 11.11 6.01 3.65
CA ALA A 96 11.84 6.79 2.64
C ALA A 96 13.29 6.33 2.52
N GLU A 97 13.95 5.99 3.63
CA GLU A 97 15.32 5.45 3.64
C GLU A 97 15.35 4.06 2.98
N TRP A 98 14.37 3.21 3.26
CA TRP A 98 14.18 1.91 2.58
C TRP A 98 14.08 2.06 1.06
N LEU A 99 13.34 3.06 0.59
CA LEU A 99 13.21 3.35 -0.84
C LEU A 99 14.45 4.05 -1.44
N GLY A 100 15.48 4.36 -0.64
CA GLY A 100 16.64 5.15 -1.07
C GLY A 100 16.29 6.59 -1.44
N ILE A 101 15.15 7.10 -0.96
CA ILE A 101 14.68 8.46 -1.23
C ILE A 101 15.29 9.40 -0.20
N ASN A 102 16.10 10.34 -0.67
CA ASN A 102 16.60 11.44 0.15
C ASN A 102 15.48 12.45 0.45
N ALA A 103 14.71 12.16 1.51
CA ALA A 103 13.57 12.94 1.95
C ALA A 103 14.02 14.25 2.65
N PRO A 104 13.29 15.37 2.47
CA PRO A 104 13.63 16.61 3.14
C PRO A 104 13.26 16.58 4.63
N CYS A 105 14.17 17.08 5.46
CA CYS A 105 13.95 17.36 6.87
C CYS A 105 13.34 18.76 7.06
N VAL A 106 12.69 18.97 8.21
CA VAL A 106 12.19 20.28 8.64
C VAL A 106 13.04 20.77 9.80
N GLU A 107 13.54 22.00 9.68
CA GLU A 107 14.27 22.72 10.72
C GLU A 107 13.40 23.86 11.25
N TYR A 108 13.51 24.20 12.54
CA TYR A 108 12.88 25.39 13.14
C TYR A 108 13.94 26.29 13.76
N ASN A 109 13.79 27.61 13.60
CA ASN A 109 14.67 28.58 14.24
C ASN A 109 14.05 29.12 15.54
N GLY A 110 14.85 29.88 16.30
CA GLY A 110 14.39 30.54 17.53
C GLY A 110 13.29 31.60 17.34
N HIS A 111 12.99 31.98 16.09
CA HIS A 111 11.93 32.93 15.73
C HIS A 111 10.59 32.25 15.37
N GLY A 112 10.52 30.92 15.49
CA GLY A 112 9.32 30.14 15.16
C GLY A 112 9.10 29.95 13.65
N GLU A 113 10.09 30.29 12.84
CA GLU A 113 10.08 30.01 11.40
C GLU A 113 10.63 28.61 11.15
N CYS A 114 10.28 28.05 10.00
CA CYS A 114 10.72 26.73 9.57
C CYS A 114 11.32 26.77 8.18
N ARG A 115 12.26 25.86 7.93
CA ARG A 115 12.90 25.64 6.65
C ARG A 115 12.90 24.16 6.32
N MET A 116 12.70 23.81 5.05
CA MET A 116 12.92 22.44 4.58
C MET A 116 14.26 22.33 3.87
N TYR A 117 14.96 21.23 4.12
CA TYR A 117 16.27 20.98 3.52
C TYR A 117 16.54 19.49 3.36
N ARG A 118 17.51 19.13 2.51
CA ARG A 118 18.05 17.77 2.45
C ARG A 118 19.57 17.83 2.44
N TYR A 119 20.21 16.89 3.14
CA TYR A 119 21.66 16.74 3.06
C TYR A 119 22.05 16.12 1.72
N GLY A 120 23.07 16.70 1.10
CA GLY A 120 23.78 16.04 0.01
C GLY A 120 24.56 14.84 0.54
N ASN A 121 24.78 13.85 -0.33
CA ASN A 121 25.78 12.81 -0.05
C ASN A 121 27.17 13.31 -0.51
N TYR A 122 28.19 12.43 -0.54
CA TYR A 122 29.54 12.82 -0.99
C TYR A 122 29.65 13.31 -2.44
N ARG A 123 28.63 13.06 -3.29
CA ARG A 123 28.55 13.51 -4.69
C ARG A 123 27.62 14.70 -4.88
N ASP A 124 26.67 14.89 -3.99
CA ASP A 124 25.58 15.85 -4.13
C ASP A 124 25.76 17.02 -3.17
N SER A 125 25.39 18.23 -3.59
CA SER A 125 25.32 19.36 -2.65
C SER A 125 24.04 19.31 -1.83
N SER A 126 24.13 19.75 -0.57
CA SER A 126 22.96 19.97 0.27
C SER A 126 22.05 21.04 -0.32
N VAL A 127 20.74 20.81 -0.27
CA VAL A 127 19.73 21.74 -0.80
C VAL A 127 18.90 22.26 0.35
N TYR A 128 18.88 23.59 0.50
CA TYR A 128 18.12 24.30 1.52
C TYR A 128 17.05 25.16 0.85
N GLY A 129 15.84 25.17 1.42
CA GLY A 129 14.87 26.22 1.16
C GLY A 129 15.16 27.48 1.99
N GLU A 130 14.27 28.45 1.91
CA GLU A 130 14.29 29.65 2.76
C GLU A 130 13.59 29.39 4.11
N TRP A 131 13.96 30.20 5.10
CA TRP A 131 13.21 30.29 6.36
C TRP A 131 11.86 30.94 6.11
N CYS A 132 10.78 30.30 6.55
CA CYS A 132 9.42 30.75 6.32
C CYS A 132 8.56 30.56 7.56
N LYS A 133 7.56 31.44 7.74
CA LYS A 133 6.63 31.39 8.87
C LYS A 133 5.76 30.12 8.89
N THR A 134 5.52 29.49 7.74
CA THR A 134 4.69 28.29 7.63
C THR A 134 5.40 27.15 6.92
N LYS A 135 5.04 25.91 7.28
CA LYS A 135 5.55 24.70 6.63
C LYS A 135 5.20 24.63 5.14
N LYS A 136 4.05 25.20 4.75
CA LYS A 136 3.60 25.20 3.36
C LYS A 136 4.53 26.05 2.50
N ASP A 137 4.87 27.24 3.00
CA ASP A 137 5.76 28.18 2.30
C ASP A 137 7.21 27.66 2.29
N ALA A 138 7.67 27.10 3.41
CA ALA A 138 8.98 26.43 3.48
C ALA A 138 9.10 25.28 2.47
N LYS A 139 8.04 24.48 2.31
CA LYS A 139 7.97 23.40 1.32
C LYS A 139 7.99 23.93 -0.12
N ALA A 140 7.32 25.05 -0.38
CA ALA A 140 7.32 25.69 -1.70
C ALA A 140 8.73 26.19 -2.04
N SER A 141 9.35 26.95 -1.13
CA SER A 141 10.71 27.45 -1.28
C SER A 141 11.73 26.32 -1.50
N TYR A 142 11.67 25.25 -0.71
CA TYR A 142 12.51 24.07 -0.91
C TYR A 142 12.34 23.41 -2.29
N LYS A 143 11.11 23.29 -2.79
CA LYS A 143 10.85 22.73 -4.12
C LYS A 143 11.46 23.58 -5.24
N GLU A 144 11.45 24.90 -5.09
CA GLU A 144 12.10 25.81 -6.04
C GLU A 144 13.63 25.66 -6.00
N ALA A 145 14.22 25.63 -4.80
CA ALA A 145 15.65 25.37 -4.63
C ALA A 145 16.06 24.02 -5.24
N LEU A 146 15.25 22.97 -5.02
CA LEU A 146 15.47 21.65 -5.59
C LEU A 146 15.37 21.64 -7.13
N LYS A 147 14.43 22.40 -7.69
CA LYS A 147 14.29 22.54 -9.15
C LYS A 147 15.52 23.24 -9.76
N LYS A 148 16.02 24.29 -9.10
CA LYS A 148 17.26 24.98 -9.50
C LYS A 148 18.47 24.05 -9.43
N TYR A 149 18.62 23.30 -8.34
CA TYR A 149 19.69 22.30 -8.18
C TYR A 149 19.69 21.25 -9.29
N ARG A 150 18.51 20.74 -9.68
CA ARG A 150 18.39 19.73 -10.75
C ARG A 150 18.61 20.28 -12.16
N ALA A 151 18.56 21.60 -12.32
CA ALA A 151 18.75 22.28 -13.59
C ALA A 151 20.18 22.80 -13.79
N ALA A 152 21.00 22.77 -12.73
CA ALA A 152 22.43 23.06 -12.75
C ALA A 152 23.22 21.79 -13.07
#